data_AF-A0A967GM77-F1
#
_entry.id   AF-A0A967GM77-F1
#
_cell.length_a   1.000
_cell.length_b   1.000
_cell.length_c   1.000
_cell.angle_alpha   90.00
_cell.angle_beta   90.00
_cell.angle_gamma   90.00
#
_symmetry.space_group_name_H-M   'P 1'
#
loop_
_entity.id
_entity.type
_entity.pdbx_description
1 polymer ?
#
loop_
_entity_poly.entity_id
_entity_poly.type
_entity_poly.pdbx_seq_one_letter_code
_entity_poly.pdbx_strand_id
1 'polypeptide(L)' 'MADLPETGSEIAPLLKSASRADLVRYAGITRDFNPIHWDHEAAVEAGLPGVIVHGLLMASWVTQAAGR' A
#
# COMPACT_ATOMS: atom_id res chain seq x y z
N MET A 1 22.55 -0.07 -24.26
CA MET A 1 22.32 -0.74 -22.96
C MET A 1 21.94 0.37 -22.00
N ALA A 2 20.75 0.34 -21.39
CA ALA A 2 20.39 1.38 -20.42
C ALA A 2 21.38 1.32 -19.26
N ASP A 3 21.78 2.49 -18.76
CA ASP A 3 22.62 2.58 -17.58
C ASP A 3 21.81 2.05 -16.39
N LEU A 4 22.27 0.95 -15.79
CA LEU A 4 21.58 0.31 -14.67
C LEU A 4 22.01 0.99 -13.37
N PRO A 5 21.12 1.08 -12.37
CA PRO A 5 21.50 1.63 -11.07
C PRO A 5 22.63 0.80 -10.44
N GLU A 6 23.56 1.47 -9.78
CA GLU A 6 24.64 0.83 -9.03
C GLU A 6 24.12 0.31 -7.68
N THR A 7 24.80 -0.69 -7.11
CA THR A 7 24.48 -1.18 -5.76
C THR A 7 24.66 -0.07 -4.73
N GLY A 8 23.63 0.13 -3.89
CA GLY A 8 23.61 1.22 -2.91
C GLY A 8 22.97 2.51 -3.41
N SER A 9 22.55 2.56 -4.68
CA SER A 9 21.75 3.68 -5.18
C SER A 9 20.44 3.81 -4.40
N GLU A 10 20.09 5.04 -4.01
CA GLU A 10 18.83 5.31 -3.35
C GLU A 10 17.66 5.30 -4.34
N ILE A 11 16.54 4.73 -3.91
CA ILE A 11 15.27 4.82 -4.63
C ILE A 11 14.66 6.18 -4.30
N ALA A 12 14.28 6.95 -5.32
CA ALA A 12 13.65 8.25 -5.09
C ALA A 12 12.40 8.12 -4.19
N PRO A 13 12.00 9.15 -3.43
CA PRO A 13 10.76 9.08 -2.68
C PRO A 13 9.54 8.88 -3.59
N LEU A 14 8.54 8.11 -3.14
CA LEU A 14 7.23 8.02 -3.79
C LEU A 14 6.15 8.29 -2.76
N LEU A 15 5.58 9.50 -2.80
CA LEU A 15 4.48 9.88 -1.91
C LEU A 15 3.18 9.26 -2.43
N LYS A 16 2.52 8.47 -1.58
CA LYS A 16 1.24 7.82 -1.86
C LYS A 16 0.31 7.92 -0.68
N SER A 17 -0.97 8.00 -1.00
CA SER A 17 -2.09 7.90 -0.07
C SER A 17 -3.21 7.14 -0.77
N ALA A 18 -4.04 6.45 0.01
CA ALA A 18 -5.26 5.84 -0.48
C ALA A 18 -6.45 6.41 0.30
N SER A 19 -7.52 6.76 -0.41
CA SER A 19 -8.80 7.04 0.23
C SER A 19 -9.46 5.74 0.68
N ARG A 20 -10.46 5.82 1.57
CA ARG A 20 -11.29 4.64 1.92
C ARG A 20 -11.91 3.98 0.69
N ALA A 21 -12.32 4.78 -0.30
CA ALA A 21 -12.88 4.26 -1.53
C ALA A 21 -11.85 3.44 -2.35
N ASP A 22 -10.58 3.83 -2.32
CA ASP A 22 -9.51 3.07 -2.98
C ASP A 22 -9.23 1.74 -2.27
N LEU A 23 -9.29 1.74 -0.93
CA LEU A 23 -9.14 0.52 -0.14
C LEU A 23 -10.30 -0.46 -0.42
N VAL A 24 -11.54 0.01 -0.47
CA VAL A 24 -12.69 -0.83 -0.83
C VAL A 24 -12.58 -1.38 -2.26
N ARG A 25 -12.11 -0.57 -3.23
CA ARG A 25 -11.86 -1.04 -4.60
C ARG A 25 -10.76 -2.10 -4.65
N TYR A 26 -9.67 -1.89 -3.91
CA TYR A 26 -8.56 -2.84 -3.85
C TYR A 26 -9.00 -4.17 -3.25
N ALA A 27 -9.79 -4.13 -2.16
CA ALA A 27 -10.43 -5.31 -1.58
C ALA A 27 -11.29 -6.05 -2.61
N GLY A 28 -12.09 -5.33 -3.39
CA GLY A 28 -12.93 -5.92 -4.44
C GLY A 28 -12.17 -6.69 -5.52
N ILE A 29 -10.99 -6.20 -5.94
CA ILE A 29 -10.18 -6.84 -6.98
C ILE A 29 -9.36 -8.00 -6.41
N THR A 30 -8.77 -7.81 -5.24
CA THR A 30 -7.84 -8.79 -4.63
C THR A 30 -8.54 -9.87 -3.82
N ARG A 31 -9.81 -9.63 -3.46
CA ARG A 31 -10.61 -10.45 -2.53
C ARG A 31 -10.06 -10.50 -1.11
N ASP A 32 -9.18 -9.56 -0.76
CA ASP A 32 -8.82 -9.29 0.62
C ASP A 32 -9.88 -8.36 1.23
N PHE A 33 -10.84 -8.96 1.93
CA PHE A 33 -11.94 -8.22 2.56
C PHE A 33 -11.73 -7.99 4.06
N ASN A 34 -10.49 -8.10 4.56
CA ASN A 34 -10.22 -7.89 5.98
C ASN A 34 -10.71 -6.50 6.43
N PRO A 35 -11.63 -6.41 7.42
CA PRO A 35 -12.30 -5.17 7.78
C PRO A 35 -11.35 -4.08 8.30
N ILE A 36 -10.14 -4.42 8.75
CA ILE A 36 -9.13 -3.44 9.17
C ILE A 36 -8.76 -2.42 8.07
N HIS A 37 -9.09 -2.74 6.81
CA HIS A 37 -8.81 -1.90 5.65
C HIS A 37 -9.94 -0.94 5.25
N TRP A 38 -11.12 -1.00 5.87
CA TRP A 38 -12.24 -0.13 5.48
C TRP A 38 -13.16 0.26 6.64
N ASP A 39 -13.17 -0.52 7.72
CA ASP A 39 -13.94 -0.28 8.94
C ASP A 39 -13.01 0.29 10.03
N HIS A 40 -13.42 1.43 10.62
CA HIS A 40 -12.65 2.06 11.67
C HIS A 40 -12.71 1.29 12.99
N GLU A 41 -13.89 0.81 13.38
CA GLU A 41 -14.10 0.14 14.66
C GLU A 41 -13.36 -1.19 14.68
N ALA A 42 -13.47 -1.98 13.61
CA ALA A 42 -12.74 -3.24 13.48
C ALA A 42 -11.21 -3.04 13.54
N ALA A 43 -10.69 -1.98 12.92
CA ALA A 43 -9.26 -1.67 12.98
C ALA A 43 -8.81 -1.29 14.41
N VAL A 44 -9.60 -0.48 15.12
CA VAL A 44 -9.32 -0.10 16.51
C VAL A 44 -9.43 -1.27 17.45
N GLU A 45 -10.44 -2.14 17.29
CA GLU A 45 -10.59 -3.39 18.05
C GLU A 45 -9.41 -4.34 17.81
N ALA A 46 -8.85 -4.34 16.60
CA ALA A 46 -7.62 -5.05 16.27
C ALA A 46 -6.32 -4.38 16.80
N GLY A 47 -6.44 -3.29 17.58
CA GLY A 47 -5.31 -2.60 18.21
C GLY A 47 -4.57 -1.60 17.31
N LEU A 48 -5.16 -1.22 16.17
CA LEU A 48 -4.61 -0.22 15.25
C LEU A 48 -5.16 1.18 15.57
N PRO A 49 -4.47 2.28 15.20
CA PRO A 49 -4.98 3.63 15.42
C PRO A 49 -6.19 4.00 14.53
N GLY A 50 -6.54 3.13 13.58
CA GLY A 50 -7.62 3.32 12.62
C GLY A 50 -7.38 2.49 11.36
N VAL A 51 -8.12 2.79 10.30
CA VAL A 51 -7.99 2.07 9.02
C VAL A 51 -6.59 2.18 8.45
N ILE A 52 -6.05 1.05 8.01
CA ILE A 52 -4.72 0.95 7.39
C ILE A 52 -4.79 0.47 5.95
N VAL A 53 -3.76 0.80 5.17
CA VAL A 53 -3.59 0.34 3.78
C VAL A 53 -3.30 -1.16 3.75
N HIS A 54 -3.81 -1.86 2.73
CA HIS A 54 -3.48 -3.26 2.45
C HIS A 54 -1.97 -3.45 2.29
N GLY A 55 -1.39 -4.50 2.88
CA GLY A 55 0.05 -4.77 2.78
C GLY A 55 0.51 -4.96 1.32
N LEU A 56 -0.27 -5.66 0.51
CA LEU A 56 0.04 -5.86 -0.92
C LEU A 56 -0.11 -4.58 -1.75
N LEU A 57 -0.99 -3.66 -1.37
CA LEU A 57 -1.09 -2.35 -2.02
C LEU A 57 0.16 -1.52 -1.72
N MET A 58 0.59 -1.49 -0.45
CA MET A 58 1.85 -0.86 -0.06
C MET A 58 3.05 -1.46 -0.81
N ALA A 59 3.15 -2.79 -0.89
CA ALA A 59 4.22 -3.46 -1.62
C ALA A 59 4.23 -3.08 -3.12
N SER A 60 3.05 -2.96 -3.74
CA SER A 60 2.95 -2.52 -5.14
C SER A 60 3.51 -1.10 -5.36
N TRP A 61 3.35 -0.21 -4.37
CA TRP A 61 3.93 1.13 -4.44
C TRP A 61 5.44 1.11 -4.28
N VAL A 62 5.99 0.21 -3.46
CA VAL A 62 7.44 0.00 -3.37
C VAL A 62 7.98 -0.48 -4.72
N THR A 63 7.33 -1.46 -5.36
CA THR A 63 7.71 -1.92 -6.70
C THR A 63 7.60 -0.81 -7.74
N GLN A 64 6.55 0.01 -7.70
CA GLN A 64 6.42 1.18 -8.57
C GLN A 64 7.55 2.19 -8.34
N ALA A 65 7.96 2.43 -7.10
CA ALA A 65 9.05 3.33 -6.77
C ALA A 65 10.40 2.82 -7.30
N ALA A 66 10.61 1.50 -7.28
CA ALA A 66 11.83 0.86 -7.75
C ALA A 66 11.91 0.73 -9.28
N GLY A 67 10.77 0.65 -9.97
CA GLY A 67 10.70 0.37 -11.41
C GLY A 67 10.56 1.60 -12.33
N ARG A 68 10.65 2.82 -11.81
CA ARG A 68 10.57 4.07 -12.58
C ARG A 68 11.93 4.58 -13.03
#